data_AF-A0A5P9JV74-F1
#
_entry.id   AF-A0A5P9JV74-F1
#
_cell.length_a   1.000
_cell.length_b   1.000
_cell.length_c   1.000
_cell.angle_alpha   90.00
_cell.angle_beta   90.00
_cell.angle_gamma   90.00
#
_symmetry.space_group_name_H-M   'P 1'
#
loop_
_entity.id
_entity.type
_entity.pdbx_description
1 polymer ?
#
loop_
_entity_poly.entity_id
_entity_poly.type
_entity_poly.pdbx_seq_one_letter_code
_entity_poly.pdbx_strand_id
1 'polypeptide(L)' 'MFLDDKFPYGGGQSGPLCQACKRMILPNDRTKRVEFRSDPDGSQGLTGDYHLACSRRFESLAHAINLNPWSGF' A
#
# COMPACT_ATOMS: atom_id res chain seq x y z
N MET A 1 25.69 14.38 -6.74
CA MET A 1 25.46 12.92 -6.83
C MET A 1 24.60 12.49 -5.64
N PHE A 2 23.28 12.41 -5.81
CA PHE A 2 22.30 11.64 -5.00
C PHE A 2 21.06 11.52 -5.91
N LEU A 3 21.05 10.56 -6.84
CA LEU A 3 20.50 9.20 -6.72
C LEU A 3 19.11 9.12 -7.38
N ASP A 4 19.03 8.17 -8.32
CA ASP A 4 17.83 7.51 -8.83
C ASP A 4 17.06 8.18 -9.99
N ASP A 5 17.74 8.23 -11.14
CA ASP A 5 17.22 7.56 -12.33
C ASP A 5 16.52 6.24 -11.97
N LYS A 6 15.18 6.22 -11.94
CA LYS A 6 14.29 5.17 -12.50
C LYS A 6 12.85 5.34 -12.00
N PHE A 7 12.15 6.31 -12.55
CA PHE A 7 10.70 6.18 -12.63
C PHE A 7 10.29 6.15 -14.10
N PRO A 8 9.91 4.98 -14.66
CA PRO A 8 9.22 4.93 -15.93
C PRO A 8 7.80 5.47 -15.73
N TYR A 9 7.66 6.78 -15.54
CA TYR A 9 6.35 7.45 -15.58
C TYR A 9 5.92 7.53 -17.03
N GLY A 10 5.40 6.42 -17.54
CA GLY A 10 4.60 6.40 -18.74
C GLY A 10 3.36 7.28 -18.54
N GLY A 11 3.39 8.47 -19.13
CA GLY A 11 2.21 9.18 -19.63
C GLY A 11 0.98 9.28 -18.72
N GLY A 12 1.11 9.87 -17.53
CA GLY A 12 -0.05 10.24 -16.71
C GLY A 12 0.38 10.73 -15.33
N GLN A 13 -0.17 11.84 -14.85
CA GLN A 13 0.02 12.31 -13.48
C GLN A 13 -0.58 11.31 -12.48
N SER A 14 0.14 10.23 -12.16
CA SER A 14 -0.34 9.13 -11.32
C SER A 14 0.76 8.74 -10.32
N GLY A 15 0.89 9.49 -9.24
CA GLY A 15 1.64 9.05 -8.07
C GLY A 15 0.93 7.91 -7.32
N PRO A 16 1.61 7.21 -6.39
CA PRO A 16 0.98 6.19 -5.58
C PRO A 16 -0.22 6.78 -4.82
N LEU A 17 -1.35 6.08 -4.83
CA LEU A 17 -2.56 6.47 -4.10
C LEU A 17 -2.67 5.61 -2.86
N CYS A 18 -2.96 6.24 -1.73
CA CYS A 18 -3.23 5.53 -0.49
C CYS A 18 -4.52 4.73 -0.64
N GLN A 19 -4.45 3.41 -0.49
CA GLN A 19 -5.62 2.54 -0.65
C GLN A 19 -6.72 2.81 0.40
N ALA A 20 -6.36 3.30 1.59
CA ALA A 20 -7.33 3.61 2.65
C ALA A 20 -8.14 4.89 2.37
N CYS A 21 -7.46 5.99 2.03
CA CYS A 21 -8.07 7.32 1.95
C CYS A 21 -8.22 7.82 0.51
N LYS A 22 -7.72 7.06 -0.47
CA LYS A 22 -7.71 7.37 -1.91
C LYS A 22 -7.06 8.71 -2.25
N ARG A 23 -6.23 9.24 -1.35
CA ARG A 23 -5.45 10.46 -1.59
C ARG A 23 -4.10 10.11 -2.16
N MET A 24 -3.57 11.00 -2.99
CA MET A 24 -2.23 10.89 -3.51
C MET A 24 -1.22 10.92 -2.36
N ILE A 25 -0.24 10.04 -2.45
CA ILE A 25 0.91 10.00 -1.56
C ILE A 25 1.96 10.92 -2.16
N LEU A 26 2.30 11.99 -1.43
CA LEU A 26 3.36 12.90 -1.85
C LEU A 26 4.73 12.33 -1.47
N PRO A 27 5.82 12.75 -2.15
CA PRO A 27 7.17 12.26 -1.84
C PRO A 27 7.66 12.60 -0.43
N ASN A 28 7.08 13.63 0.20
CA ASN A 28 7.40 13.99 1.59
C ASN A 28 6.50 13.28 2.63
N ASP A 29 5.45 12.58 2.17
CA ASP A 29 4.61 11.79 3.07
C ASP A 29 5.34 10.51 3.47
N ARG A 30 5.23 10.15 4.74
CA ARG A 30 5.68 8.83 5.19
C ARG A 30 4.70 7.78 4.67
N THR A 31 5.23 6.77 4.01
CA THR A 31 4.46 5.68 3.41
C THR A 31 4.80 4.35 4.04
N LYS A 32 3.85 3.43 3.98
CA LYS A 32 4.09 2.02 4.31
C LYS A 32 3.26 1.16 3.40
N ARG A 33 3.90 0.16 2.79
CA ARG A 33 3.23 -0.89 2.04
C ARG A 33 2.70 -1.93 3.00
N VAL A 34 1.42 -2.27 2.89
CA VAL A 34 0.78 -3.33 3.69
C VAL A 34 0.45 -4.48 2.75
N GLU A 35 0.79 -5.70 3.18
CA GLU A 35 0.59 -6.93 2.40
C GLU A 35 -0.36 -7.88 3.14
N PHE A 36 -1.47 -8.21 2.49
CA PHE A 36 -2.44 -9.20 2.94
C PHE A 36 -2.25 -10.50 2.17
N ARG A 37 -2.07 -11.63 2.86
CA ARG A 37 -1.96 -12.96 2.23
C ARG A 37 -3.22 -13.36 1.48
N SER A 38 -4.38 -12.87 1.91
CA SER A 38 -5.67 -13.11 1.24
C SER A 38 -5.79 -12.38 -0.10
N ASP A 39 -4.96 -11.36 -0.34
CA ASP A 39 -4.93 -10.59 -1.58
C ASP A 39 -3.48 -10.33 -2.01
N PRO A 40 -2.76 -11.38 -2.44
CA PRO A 40 -1.34 -11.27 -2.81
C PRO A 40 -1.13 -10.39 -4.05
N ASP A 41 -2.14 -10.33 -4.93
CA ASP A 41 -2.11 -9.54 -6.17
C ASP A 41 -2.48 -8.07 -5.95
N GLY A 42 -3.01 -7.68 -4.78
CA GLY A 42 -3.56 -6.34 -4.56
C GLY A 42 -4.88 -6.08 -5.30
N SER A 43 -5.47 -7.13 -5.88
CA SER A 43 -6.68 -7.09 -6.69
C SER A 43 -7.91 -6.61 -5.92
N GLN A 44 -7.97 -6.89 -4.61
CA GLN A 44 -9.03 -6.42 -3.72
C GLN A 44 -8.80 -4.98 -3.25
N GLY A 45 -7.69 -4.35 -3.64
CA GLY A 45 -7.32 -3.01 -3.18
C GLY A 45 -6.95 -2.97 -1.69
N LEU A 46 -6.65 -4.13 -1.08
CA LEU A 46 -6.23 -4.23 0.31
C LEU A 46 -4.71 -4.20 0.42
N THR A 47 -4.02 -4.97 -0.42
CA THR A 47 -2.55 -4.92 -0.51
C THR A 47 -2.12 -3.72 -1.35
N GLY A 48 -1.24 -2.87 -0.82
CA GLY A 48 -0.78 -1.69 -1.56
C GLY A 48 -0.09 -0.64 -0.69
N ASP A 49 0.13 0.54 -1.27
CA ASP A 49 0.73 1.69 -0.60
C ASP A 49 -0.30 2.43 0.26
N TYR A 50 0.10 2.76 1.48
CA TYR A 50 -0.70 3.55 2.42
C TYR A 50 0.15 4.69 3.00
N HIS A 51 -0.48 5.80 3.36
CA HIS A 51 0.13 6.75 4.28
C HIS A 51 0.43 6.06 5.61
N LEU A 52 1.54 6.40 6.27
CA LEU A 52 1.95 5.80 7.55
C LEU A 52 0.85 5.89 8.62
N ALA A 53 0.09 6.98 8.64
CA ALA A 53 -1.03 7.13 9.58
C ALA A 53 -2.19 6.20 9.23
N CYS A 54 -2.49 6.04 7.94
CA CYS A 54 -3.53 5.14 7.45
C CYS A 54 -3.14 3.68 7.64
N SER A 55 -1.88 3.33 7.37
CA SER A 55 -1.38 1.95 7.40
C SER A 55 -1.52 1.30 8.77
N ARG A 56 -1.43 2.05 9.87
CA ARG A 56 -1.46 1.50 11.24
C ARG A 56 -2.65 0.58 11.52
N ARG A 57 -3.85 0.95 11.05
CA ARG A 57 -5.06 0.12 11.25
C ARG A 57 -5.05 -1.12 10.38
N PHE A 58 -4.60 -0.97 9.14
CA PHE A 58 -4.52 -2.05 8.15
C PHE A 58 -3.36 -3.01 8.43
N GLU A 59 -2.30 -2.56 9.09
CA GLU A 59 -1.15 -3.38 9.47
C GLU A 59 -1.52 -4.35 10.59
N SER A 60 -2.21 -3.87 11.64
CA SER A 60 -2.73 -4.76 12.69
C SER A 60 -3.74 -5.74 12.12
N LEU A 61 -4.58 -5.30 11.18
CA LEU A 61 -5.55 -6.15 10.48
C LEU A 61 -4.86 -7.19 9.59
N ALA A 62 -3.88 -6.78 8.78
CA ALA A 62 -3.10 -7.67 7.92
C ALA A 62 -2.37 -8.70 8.76
N HIS A 63 -1.79 -8.29 9.90
CA HIS A 63 -1.15 -9.22 10.82
C HIS A 63 -2.13 -10.26 11.37
N ALA A 64 -3.31 -9.82 11.83
CA ALA A 64 -4.35 -10.72 12.36
C ALA A 64 -4.91 -11.68 11.29
N ILE A 65 -5.21 -11.18 10.08
CA ILE A 65 -5.70 -11.99 8.96
C ILE A 65 -4.62 -12.96 8.49
N ASN A 66 -3.36 -12.51 8.40
CA ASN A 66 -2.24 -13.37 7.98
C ASN A 66 -1.93 -14.49 9.00
N LEU A 67 -2.23 -14.26 10.29
CA LEU A 67 -2.11 -15.27 11.34
C LEU A 67 -3.25 -16.29 11.33
N ASN A 68 -4.41 -15.94 10.75
CA ASN A 68 -5.56 -16.85 10.66
C ASN A 68 -5.83 -17.28 9.21
N PRO A 69 -5.36 -18.45 8.77
CA PRO A 69 -5.54 -18.92 7.39
C PRO A 69 -7.02 -19.20 7.02
N TRP A 70 -7.95 -19.14 7.98
CA TRP A 70 -9.37 -19.41 7.79
C TRP A 70 -10.24 -18.16 7.62
N SER A 71 -9.69 -16.94 7.76
CA SER A 71 -10.45 -15.68 7.65
C SER A 71 -10.71 -15.17 6.23
N GLY A 72 -10.49 -16.01 5.21
CA GLY A 72 -10.68 -15.65 3.79
C GLY A 72 -11.66 -16.56 3.04
N PHE A 73 -12.74 -16.98 3.71
CA PHE A 73 -13.84 -17.75 3.10
C PHE A 73 -15.01 -16.86 2.71
#